data_AF-A0A147I1E8-F1
#
_entry.id   AF-A0A147I1E8-F1
#
_cell.length_a   1.000
_cell.length_b   1.000
_cell.length_c   1.000
_cell.angle_alpha   90.00
_cell.angle_beta   90.00
_cell.angle_gamma   90.00
#
_symmetry.space_group_name_H-M   'P 1'
#
loop_
_entity.id
_entity.type
_entity.pdbx_description
1 polymer ?
#
loop_
_entity_poly.entity_id
_entity_poly.type
_entity_poly.pdbx_seq_one_letter_code
_entity_poly.pdbx_strand_id
1 'polypeptide(L)'
;MAQMPLIAGVELGGTKCIAVLSSGPDTILEEVRVPTTRPEETLPALEAAMDKWRGFAAIGIASFGPVSIDPQSPDYGKITSTPKPHWAGTDIARRLAARYDVPVGFHSDVVGAAMAEARWGAGQG
;
A
#
# COMPACT_ATOMS: atom_id res chain seq x y z
N MET A 1 21.90 -2.49 -17.70
CA MET A 1 21.04 -1.69 -16.80
C MET A 1 20.69 -2.59 -15.63
N ALA A 2 20.95 -2.17 -14.38
CA ALA A 2 20.59 -3.00 -13.23
C ALA A 2 19.06 -3.15 -13.18
N GLN A 3 18.57 -4.37 -13.06
CA GLN A 3 17.14 -4.64 -12.90
C GLN A 3 16.69 -3.99 -11.58
N MET A 4 15.73 -3.08 -11.62
CA MET A 4 15.13 -2.58 -10.38
C MET A 4 14.44 -3.74 -9.65
N PRO A 5 14.54 -3.80 -8.31
CA PRO A 5 13.85 -4.83 -7.54
C PRO A 5 12.34 -4.73 -7.79
N LEU A 6 11.66 -5.87 -7.80
CA LEU A 6 10.21 -5.91 -7.85
C LEU A 6 9.63 -5.33 -6.56
N ILE A 7 8.64 -4.46 -6.66
CA ILE A 7 7.96 -3.84 -5.52
C ILE A 7 6.46 -4.09 -5.67
N ALA A 8 5.81 -4.49 -4.57
CA ALA A 8 4.36 -4.51 -4.50
C ALA A 8 3.86 -3.16 -3.96
N GLY A 9 2.99 -2.47 -4.69
CA GLY A 9 2.30 -1.27 -4.23
C GLY A 9 0.87 -1.58 -3.83
N VAL A 10 0.40 -1.03 -2.71
CA VAL A 10 -1.00 -1.11 -2.27
C VAL A 10 -1.52 0.30 -2.02
N GLU A 11 -2.52 0.70 -2.79
CA GLU A 11 -3.23 1.97 -2.62
C GLU A 11 -4.63 1.69 -2.07
N LEU A 12 -4.91 2.11 -0.83
CA LEU A 12 -6.24 2.04 -0.24
C LEU A 12 -6.97 3.36 -0.48
N GLY A 13 -7.90 3.35 -1.43
CA GLY A 13 -8.74 4.49 -1.75
C GLY A 13 -10.14 4.39 -1.14
N GLY A 14 -10.89 5.48 -1.25
CA GLY A 14 -12.23 5.57 -0.67
C GLY A 14 -13.26 4.62 -1.26
N THR A 15 -13.14 4.32 -2.55
CA THR A 15 -14.13 3.53 -3.31
C THR A 15 -13.51 2.26 -3.89
N LYS A 16 -12.21 2.31 -4.20
CA LYS A 16 -11.43 1.19 -4.72
C LYS A 16 -10.09 1.14 -4.02
N CYS A 17 -9.57 -0.06 -3.86
CA CYS A 17 -8.19 -0.32 -3.51
C CYS A 17 -7.48 -0.92 -4.72
N ILE A 18 -6.19 -0.63 -4.87
CA ILE A 18 -5.36 -1.08 -5.98
C ILE A 18 -4.16 -1.81 -5.39
N ALA A 19 -3.82 -2.97 -5.96
CA ALA A 19 -2.52 -3.60 -5.76
C ALA A 19 -1.79 -3.62 -7.10
N VAL A 20 -0.50 -3.26 -7.11
CA VAL A 20 0.37 -3.32 -8.28
C VAL A 20 1.64 -4.10 -7.98
N LEU A 21 2.16 -4.80 -8.98
CA LEU A 21 3.53 -5.31 -8.99
C LEU A 21 4.32 -4.51 -10.02
N SER A 22 5.40 -3.85 -9.62
CA SER A 22 6.19 -2.99 -10.51
C SER A 22 7.68 -3.24 -10.43
N SER A 23 8.40 -2.93 -11.51
CA SER A 23 9.86 -2.91 -11.57
C SER A 23 10.37 -1.49 -11.90
N GLY A 24 9.84 -0.49 -11.19
CA GLY A 24 10.13 0.93 -11.41
C GLY A 24 8.88 1.77 -11.72
N PRO A 25 9.04 3.10 -11.85
CA PRO A 25 7.91 4.03 -12.07
C PRO A 25 7.19 3.80 -13.40
N ASP A 26 7.93 3.36 -14.44
CA ASP A 26 7.41 3.20 -15.80
C ASP A 26 7.03 1.75 -16.13
N THR A 27 7.07 0.84 -15.16
CA THR A 27 6.89 -0.59 -15.43
C THR A 27 5.99 -1.24 -14.38
N ILE A 28 4.68 -1.22 -14.65
CA ILE A 28 3.68 -2.01 -13.95
C ILE A 28 3.54 -3.36 -14.67
N LEU A 29 3.83 -4.45 -13.97
CA LEU A 29 3.74 -5.81 -14.49
C LEU A 29 2.35 -6.40 -14.29
N GLU A 30 1.75 -6.16 -13.12
CA GLU A 30 0.40 -6.57 -12.79
C GLU A 30 -0.31 -5.46 -12.01
N GLU A 31 -1.61 -5.32 -12.22
CA GLU A 31 -2.49 -4.42 -11.49
C GLU A 31 -3.81 -5.13 -11.20
N VAL A 32 -4.26 -5.06 -9.95
CA VAL A 32 -5.57 -5.56 -9.53
C VAL A 32 -6.32 -4.47 -8.78
N ARG A 33 -7.62 -4.34 -9.07
CA ARG A 33 -8.52 -3.40 -8.42
C ARG A 33 -9.58 -4.16 -7.64
N VAL A 34 -9.75 -3.79 -6.38
CA VAL A 34 -10.72 -4.39 -5.46
C VAL A 34 -11.65 -3.30 -4.93
N PRO A 35 -12.98 -3.51 -4.85
CA PRO A 35 -13.88 -2.56 -4.21
C PRO A 35 -13.51 -2.33 -2.73
N THR A 36 -13.56 -1.07 -2.28
CA THR A 36 -13.44 -0.75 -0.85
C THR A 36 -14.79 -1.01 -0.18
N THR A 37 -14.90 -2.11 0.57
CA THR A 37 -16.09 -2.47 1.37
C THR A 37 -15.70 -2.47 2.86
N ARG A 38 -15.64 -3.64 3.48
CA ARG A 38 -15.19 -3.87 4.86
C ARG A 38 -13.74 -4.38 4.81
N PRO A 39 -12.88 -4.05 5.80
CA PRO A 39 -11.49 -4.49 5.79
C PRO A 39 -11.35 -6.03 5.73
N GLU A 40 -12.26 -6.77 6.34
CA GLU A 40 -12.33 -8.24 6.31
C GLU A 40 -12.70 -8.84 4.94
N GLU A 41 -13.14 -8.02 3.98
CA GLU A 41 -13.44 -8.45 2.60
C GLU A 41 -12.38 -7.89 1.64
N THR A 42 -12.09 -6.60 1.76
CA THR A 42 -11.15 -5.90 0.88
C THR A 42 -9.72 -6.38 1.06
N LEU A 43 -9.23 -6.54 2.31
CA LEU A 43 -7.84 -6.95 2.54
C LEU A 43 -7.57 -8.38 2.07
N PRO A 44 -8.42 -9.39 2.38
CA PRO A 44 -8.23 -10.73 1.81
C PRO A 44 -8.28 -10.79 0.28
N ALA A 45 -9.09 -9.94 -0.36
CA ALA A 45 -9.14 -9.87 -1.82
C ALA A 45 -7.85 -9.27 -2.43
N LEU A 46 -7.26 -8.25 -1.79
CA LEU A 46 -5.93 -7.74 -2.17
C LEU A 46 -4.86 -8.81 -1.94
N GLU A 47 -4.87 -9.49 -0.79
CA GLU A 47 -3.94 -10.57 -0.48
C GLU A 47 -4.04 -11.70 -1.50
N ALA A 48 -5.25 -12.14 -1.86
CA ALA A 48 -5.44 -13.19 -2.86
C ALA A 48 -4.91 -12.82 -4.25
N ALA A 49 -4.84 -11.53 -4.58
CA ALA A 49 -4.17 -11.05 -5.78
C ALA A 49 -2.64 -11.11 -5.62
N MET A 50 -2.13 -10.55 -4.52
CA MET A 50 -0.69 -10.50 -4.22
C MET A 50 -0.07 -11.89 -4.02
N ASP A 51 -0.85 -12.86 -3.55
CA ASP A 51 -0.44 -14.27 -3.36
C ASP A 51 -0.08 -14.97 -4.68
N LYS A 52 -0.41 -14.38 -5.83
CA LYS A 52 -0.02 -14.89 -7.16
C LYS A 52 1.36 -14.39 -7.57
N TRP A 53 1.85 -13.32 -6.94
CA TRP A 53 3.12 -12.69 -7.26
C TRP A 53 4.27 -13.35 -6.51
N ARG A 54 5.46 -13.31 -7.08
CA ARG A 54 6.68 -13.90 -6.50
C ARG A 54 7.83 -12.92 -6.63
N GLY A 55 8.72 -12.91 -5.63
CA GLY A 55 10.01 -12.24 -5.72
C GLY A 55 9.99 -10.71 -5.61
N PHE A 56 8.90 -10.10 -5.13
CA PHE A 56 8.94 -8.69 -4.74
C PHE A 56 9.75 -8.52 -3.45
N ALA A 57 10.57 -7.48 -3.42
CA ALA A 57 11.55 -7.23 -2.36
C ALA A 57 10.97 -6.39 -1.21
N ALA A 58 9.87 -5.67 -1.43
CA ALA A 58 9.21 -4.83 -0.43
C ALA A 58 7.76 -4.52 -0.83
N ILE A 59 7.00 -3.99 0.13
CA ILE A 59 5.64 -3.46 -0.06
C ILE A 59 5.62 -1.96 0.26
N GLY A 60 5.03 -1.15 -0.62
CA GLY A 60 4.68 0.24 -0.33
C GLY A 60 3.18 0.40 -0.19
N ILE A 61 2.71 1.04 0.89
CA ILE A 61 1.30 1.23 1.18
C ILE A 61 0.97 2.73 1.25
N ALA A 62 -0.02 3.13 0.48
CA ALA A 62 -0.62 4.46 0.47
C ALA A 62 -2.10 4.32 0.89
N SER A 63 -2.51 4.91 2.00
CA SER A 63 -3.87 4.70 2.54
C SER A 63 -4.63 5.99 2.75
N PHE A 64 -5.95 5.96 2.50
CA PHE A 64 -6.85 6.96 3.06
C PHE A 64 -6.69 7.01 4.58
N GLY A 65 -6.86 8.19 5.17
CA GLY A 65 -6.65 8.40 6.60
C GLY A 65 -7.85 8.98 7.35
N PRO A 66 -7.58 9.54 8.55
CA PRO A 66 -6.30 9.54 9.27
C PRO A 66 -5.61 8.18 9.48
N VAL A 67 -4.27 8.16 9.41
CA VAL A 67 -3.42 6.98 9.61
C VAL A 67 -2.25 7.28 10.55
N SER A 68 -1.75 6.27 11.25
CA SER A 68 -0.53 6.39 12.06
C SER A 68 0.71 6.13 11.21
N ILE A 69 1.55 7.15 11.10
CA ILE A 69 2.72 7.18 10.20
C ILE A 69 4.06 7.23 10.96
N ASP A 70 4.03 7.38 12.29
CA ASP A 70 5.25 7.39 13.10
C ASP A 70 5.78 5.95 13.25
N PRO A 71 6.95 5.61 12.67
CA PRO A 71 7.50 4.25 12.76
C PRO A 71 7.85 3.82 14.18
N GLN A 72 7.97 4.76 15.14
CA GLN A 72 8.22 4.47 16.55
C GLN A 72 6.93 4.21 17.34
N SER A 73 5.77 4.51 16.77
CA SER A 73 4.49 4.34 17.45
C SER A 73 4.03 2.88 17.44
N PRO A 74 3.45 2.36 18.54
CA PRO A 74 2.89 1.01 18.59
C PRO A 74 1.69 0.79 17.65
N ASP A 75 1.14 1.87 17.08
CA ASP A 75 0.04 1.83 16.12
C ASP A 75 0.46 2.17 14.68
N TYR A 76 1.76 2.27 14.38
CA TYR A 76 2.28 2.47 13.02
C TYR A 76 1.60 1.54 12.02
N GLY A 77 1.12 2.09 10.90
CA GLY A 77 0.49 1.28 9.86
C GLY A 77 -1.01 1.06 10.02
N LYS A 78 -1.63 1.68 11.03
CA LYS A 78 -3.08 1.61 11.27
C LYS A 78 -3.82 2.81 10.71
N ILE A 79 -5.06 2.57 10.27
CA ILE A 79 -6.06 3.62 10.14
C ILE A 79 -6.56 3.96 11.55
N THR A 80 -6.45 5.21 11.98
CA THR A 80 -6.72 5.60 13.38
C THR A 80 -8.17 5.99 13.59
N SER A 81 -8.66 6.97 12.82
CA SER A 81 -10.06 7.39 12.81
C SER A 81 -10.51 7.55 11.37
N THR A 82 -11.76 7.16 11.06
CA THR A 82 -12.31 7.31 9.71
C THR A 82 -13.84 7.22 9.77
N PRO A 83 -14.59 7.97 8.94
CA PRO A 83 -16.03 7.81 8.83
C PRO A 83 -16.42 6.49 8.13
N LYS A 84 -15.46 5.76 7.54
CA LYS A 84 -15.72 4.47 6.90
C LYS A 84 -15.96 3.40 7.96
N PRO A 85 -17.13 2.74 7.98
CA PRO A 85 -17.43 1.72 8.98
C PRO A 85 -16.36 0.62 9.01
N HIS A 86 -15.99 0.18 10.21
CA HIS A 86 -15.08 -0.94 10.49
C HIS A 86 -13.59 -0.72 10.17
N TRP A 87 -13.22 0.33 9.44
CA TRP A 87 -11.82 0.58 9.06
C TRP A 87 -10.97 1.17 10.20
N ALA A 88 -11.58 1.88 11.15
CA ALA A 88 -10.86 2.43 12.29
C ALA A 88 -10.21 1.31 13.13
N GLY A 89 -8.93 1.48 13.46
CA GLY A 89 -8.11 0.51 14.18
C GLY A 89 -7.54 -0.63 13.32
N THR A 90 -7.82 -0.65 12.01
CA THR A 90 -7.32 -1.70 11.11
C THR A 90 -5.81 -1.58 10.92
N ASP A 91 -5.08 -2.65 11.24
CA ASP A 91 -3.63 -2.75 11.06
C ASP A 91 -3.29 -3.36 9.69
N ILE A 92 -2.80 -2.52 8.79
CA ILE A 92 -2.53 -2.88 7.40
C ILE A 92 -1.06 -3.22 7.25
N ALA A 93 -0.16 -2.39 7.77
CA ALA A 93 1.27 -2.60 7.59
C ALA A 93 1.73 -3.89 8.25
N ARG A 94 1.32 -4.16 9.51
CA ARG A 94 1.72 -5.39 10.21
C ARG A 94 1.10 -6.62 9.56
N ARG A 95 -0.14 -6.51 9.07
CA ARG A 95 -0.83 -7.60 8.38
C ARG A 95 -0.07 -8.04 7.12
N LEU A 96 0.28 -7.09 6.26
CA LEU A 96 1.01 -7.38 5.02
C LEU A 96 2.47 -7.80 5.29
N ALA A 97 3.15 -7.16 6.27
CA ALA A 97 4.49 -7.56 6.68
C ALA A 97 4.53 -9.02 7.17
N ALA A 98 3.60 -9.40 8.05
CA ALA A 98 3.53 -10.75 8.60
C ALA A 98 3.18 -11.81 7.54
N ARG A 99 2.41 -11.45 6.50
CA ARG A 99 2.00 -12.38 5.44
C ARG A 99 3.13 -12.65 4.44
N TYR A 100 3.87 -11.62 4.07
CA TYR A 100 4.83 -11.69 2.95
C TYR A 100 6.29 -11.70 3.37
N ASP A 101 6.60 -11.45 4.64
CA ASP A 101 7.96 -11.49 5.20
C ASP A 101 8.95 -10.58 4.45
N VAL A 102 8.49 -9.37 4.11
CA VAL A 102 9.31 -8.35 3.45
C VAL A 102 9.14 -6.99 4.13
N PRO A 103 10.10 -6.05 3.98
CA PRO A 103 9.95 -4.69 4.45
C PRO A 103 8.68 -4.01 3.91
N VAL A 104 7.99 -3.28 4.78
CA VAL A 104 6.77 -2.55 4.45
C VAL A 104 6.96 -1.07 4.77
N GLY A 105 6.79 -0.22 3.75
CA GLY A 105 6.62 1.22 3.91
C GLY A 105 5.14 1.59 3.92
N PHE A 106 4.74 2.52 4.77
CA PHE A 106 3.35 2.92 4.93
C PHE A 106 3.21 4.44 5.10
N HIS A 107 2.30 5.04 4.36
CA HIS A 107 1.93 6.45 4.50
C HIS A 107 0.48 6.72 4.04
N SER A 108 0.00 7.94 4.28
CA SER A 108 -1.22 8.45 3.63
C SER A 108 -1.11 8.49 2.10
N ASP A 109 -2.26 8.34 1.44
CA ASP A 109 -2.42 8.42 -0.01
C ASP A 109 -1.87 9.72 -0.62
N VAL A 110 -2.22 10.88 -0.05
CA VAL A 110 -1.76 12.19 -0.54
C VAL A 110 -0.24 12.37 -0.46
N VAL A 111 0.41 11.82 0.56
CA VAL A 111 1.88 11.87 0.66
C VAL A 111 2.53 10.81 -0.20
N GLY A 112 1.91 9.62 -0.35
CA GLY A 112 2.31 8.64 -1.34
C GLY A 112 2.40 9.24 -2.74
N ALA A 113 1.35 9.94 -3.17
CA ALA A 113 1.31 10.67 -4.42
C ALA A 113 2.39 11.77 -4.49
N ALA A 114 2.54 12.58 -3.43
CA ALA A 114 3.56 13.63 -3.39
C ALA A 114 4.99 13.09 -3.49
N MET A 115 5.30 11.97 -2.83
CA MET A 115 6.61 11.31 -2.93
C MET A 115 6.87 10.82 -4.35
N ALA A 116 5.86 10.26 -5.02
CA ALA A 116 5.97 9.82 -6.41
C ALA A 116 6.22 11.01 -7.35
N GLU A 117 5.45 12.10 -7.22
CA GLU A 117 5.61 13.31 -8.03
C GLU A 117 6.97 13.99 -7.79
N ALA A 118 7.44 14.05 -6.55
CA ALA A 118 8.75 14.60 -6.22
C ALA A 118 9.89 13.76 -6.80
N ARG A 119 9.70 12.44 -6.90
CA ARG A 119 10.74 11.52 -7.35
C ARG A 119 10.77 11.29 -8.85
N TRP A 120 9.62 11.30 -9.51
CA TRP A 120 9.47 10.89 -10.91
C TRP A 120 8.56 11.81 -11.75
N GLY A 121 7.84 12.72 -11.12
CA GLY A 121 6.86 13.59 -11.77
C GLY A 121 7.27 15.05 -11.80
N ALA A 122 6.28 15.92 -11.75
CA ALA A 122 6.48 17.37 -11.90
C ALA A 122 7.14 18.05 -10.69
N GLY A 123 7.32 17.32 -9.58
CA GLY A 123 7.95 17.82 -8.36
C GLY A 123 9.48 17.73 -8.33
N GLN A 124 10.10 17.25 -9.40
CA GLN A 124 11.56 17.26 -9.56
C GLN A 124 12.04 18.71 -9.83
N GLY A 125 12.48 19.41 -8.77
CA GLY A 125 12.99 20.78 -8.82
C GLY A 125 14.19 20.98 -7.90
#